data_AF-A0A1Q4AP31-F1
#
_entry.id   AF-A0A1Q4AP31-F1
#
_cell.length_a   1.000
_cell.length_b   1.000
_cell.length_c   1.000
_cell.angle_alpha   90.00
_cell.angle_beta   90.00
_cell.angle_gamma   90.00
#
_symmetry.space_group_name_H-M   'P 1'
#
loop_
_entity.id
_entity.type
_entity.pdbx_description
1 polymer ?
#
loop_
_entity_poly.entity_id
_entity_poly.type
_entity_poly.pdbx_seq_one_letter_code
_entity_poly.pdbx_strand_id
1 'polypeptide(L)'
;MSIKLEGPERGLDALVGLVIVVTELFIGLIAVYALYEFGSAAFESNRYGGDAINAGFLIALVGGGVLFLITTIVYLARIIAGRRSWPAPLWGTFLMSAAILVGYAVMAGAL
;
A
#
# COMPACT_ATOMS: atom_id res chain seq x y z
N MET A 1 -1.08 11.47 -25.77
CA MET A 1 -0.75 10.55 -26.88
C MET A 1 -0.42 9.19 -26.27
N SER A 2 -1.26 8.18 -26.46
CA SER A 2 -1.07 6.84 -25.86
C SER A 2 -0.23 6.00 -26.82
N ILE A 3 1.05 5.79 -26.52
CA ILE A 3 1.92 4.90 -27.31
C ILE A 3 1.53 3.46 -26.93
N LYS A 4 1.13 2.69 -27.93
CA LYS A 4 0.83 1.26 -27.78
C LYS A 4 2.18 0.52 -27.68
N LEU A 5 2.39 -0.23 -26.61
CA LEU A 5 3.62 -1.01 -26.43
C LEU A 5 3.53 -2.30 -27.26
N GLU A 6 4.48 -2.50 -28.16
CA GLU A 6 4.60 -3.70 -28.98
C GLU A 6 5.95 -4.40 -28.73
N GLY A 7 5.94 -5.74 -28.73
CA GLY A 7 7.16 -6.55 -28.61
C GLY A 7 7.94 -6.34 -27.29
N PRO A 8 9.28 -6.21 -27.33
CA PRO A 8 10.15 -6.20 -26.14
C PRO A 8 9.92 -5.02 -25.20
N GLU A 9 9.37 -3.90 -25.68
CA GLU A 9 9.05 -2.73 -24.84
C GLU A 9 7.96 -3.04 -23.82
N ARG A 10 7.02 -3.92 -24.16
CA ARG A 10 5.99 -4.41 -23.24
C ARG A 10 6.57 -5.28 -22.13
N GLY A 11 7.62 -6.05 -22.44
CA GLY A 11 8.33 -6.87 -21.46
C GLY A 11 9.12 -6.02 -20.46
N LEU A 12 9.79 -4.97 -20.93
CA LEU A 12 10.52 -4.03 -20.06
C LEU A 12 9.56 -3.28 -19.12
N ASP A 13 8.42 -2.79 -19.64
CA ASP A 13 7.43 -2.08 -18.81
C ASP A 13 6.81 -3.00 -17.74
N ALA A 14 6.52 -4.26 -18.10
CA ALA A 14 6.03 -5.26 -17.15
C ALA A 14 7.06 -5.60 -16.06
N LEU A 15 8.36 -5.65 -16.40
CA LEU A 15 9.43 -5.91 -15.44
C LEU A 15 9.63 -4.74 -14.47
N VAL A 16 9.62 -3.51 -14.98
CA VAL A 16 9.64 -2.30 -14.14
C VAL A 16 8.42 -2.28 -13.21
N GLY A 17 7.25 -2.61 -13.74
CA GLY A 17 6.03 -2.80 -12.97
C GLY A 17 6.15 -3.78 -11.84
N LEU A 18 6.67 -4.96 -12.14
CA LEU A 18 6.87 -6.02 -11.16
C LEU A 18 7.80 -5.55 -10.05
N VAL A 19 8.91 -4.89 -10.38
CA VAL A 19 9.83 -4.33 -9.39
C VAL A 19 9.11 -3.32 -8.49
N ILE A 20 8.27 -2.45 -9.06
CA ILE A 20 7.48 -1.48 -8.30
C ILE A 20 6.49 -2.22 -7.38
N VAL A 21 5.67 -3.14 -7.89
CA VAL A 21 4.67 -3.87 -7.10
C VAL A 21 5.34 -4.65 -5.94
N VAL A 22 6.46 -5.31 -6.21
CA VAL A 22 7.23 -6.02 -5.18
C VAL A 22 7.75 -5.04 -4.13
N THR A 23 8.28 -3.89 -4.56
CA THR A 23 8.76 -2.85 -3.64
C THR A 23 7.63 -2.28 -2.78
N GLU A 24 6.49 -1.98 -3.38
CA GLU A 24 5.29 -1.51 -2.66
C GLU A 24 4.83 -2.54 -1.63
N LEU A 25 4.83 -3.83 -1.98
CA LEU A 25 4.47 -4.90 -1.06
C LEU A 25 5.43 -4.96 0.14
N PHE A 26 6.75 -4.88 -0.09
CA PHE A 26 7.73 -4.87 1.00
C PHE A 26 7.57 -3.66 1.92
N ILE A 27 7.38 -2.46 1.34
CA ILE A 27 7.14 -1.24 2.12
C ILE A 27 5.87 -1.40 2.98
N GLY A 28 4.78 -1.91 2.39
CA GLY A 28 3.52 -2.15 3.09
C GLY A 28 3.66 -3.14 4.24
N LEU A 29 4.34 -4.27 4.00
CA LEU A 29 4.59 -5.29 5.03
C LEU A 29 5.43 -4.73 6.18
N ILE A 30 6.51 -4.00 5.88
CA ILE A 30 7.36 -3.38 6.91
C ILE A 30 6.55 -2.37 7.74
N ALA A 31 5.72 -1.55 7.08
CA ALA A 31 4.93 -0.55 7.79
C ALA A 31 3.84 -1.17 8.68
N VAL A 32 3.15 -2.22 8.19
CA VAL A 32 2.17 -2.97 8.99
C VAL A 32 2.85 -3.66 10.17
N TYR A 33 4.04 -4.23 9.97
CA TYR A 33 4.81 -4.84 11.04
C TYR A 33 5.21 -3.83 12.12
N ALA A 34 5.69 -2.65 11.71
CA ALA A 34 6.01 -1.56 12.64
C ALA A 34 4.77 -1.08 13.42
N LEU A 35 3.61 -1.01 12.77
CA LEU A 35 2.34 -0.69 13.45
C LEU A 35 1.92 -1.77 14.44
N TYR A 36 2.14 -3.04 14.11
CA TYR A 36 1.87 -4.14 15.01
C TYR A 36 2.73 -4.05 16.27
N GLU A 37 4.05 -3.82 16.13
CA GLU A 37 4.95 -3.62 17.27
C GLU A 37 4.57 -2.39 18.11
N PHE A 38 4.19 -1.29 17.46
CA PHE A 38 3.68 -0.12 18.16
C PHE A 38 2.42 -0.46 18.96
N GLY A 39 1.46 -1.15 18.35
CA GLY A 39 0.20 -1.55 18.96
C GLY A 39 0.38 -2.49 20.15
N SER A 40 1.27 -3.48 20.03
CA SER A 40 1.56 -4.41 21.13
C SER A 40 2.18 -3.68 22.32
N ALA A 41 3.17 -2.83 22.10
CA ALA A 41 3.79 -2.02 23.16
C ALA A 41 2.80 -1.04 23.80
N ALA A 42 1.92 -0.43 23.01
CA ALA A 42 0.85 0.46 23.47
C ALA A 42 -0.21 -0.28 24.32
N PHE A 43 -0.52 -1.52 23.95
CA PHE A 43 -1.49 -2.36 24.64
C PHE A 43 -0.95 -2.82 26.00
N GLU A 44 0.30 -3.29 26.05
CA GLU A 44 0.96 -3.70 27.30
C GLU A 44 1.11 -2.55 28.30
N SER A 45 1.37 -1.33 27.81
CA SER A 45 1.47 -0.13 28.64
C SER A 45 0.12 0.49 29.02
N ASN A 46 -0.99 -0.08 28.52
CA ASN A 46 -2.37 0.37 28.76
C ASN A 46 -2.60 1.88 28.45
N ARG A 47 -1.84 2.41 27.48
CA ARG A 47 -1.63 3.86 27.30
C ARG A 47 -2.70 4.55 26.45
N TYR A 48 -3.30 3.83 25.51
CA TYR A 48 -4.20 4.39 24.49
C TYR A 48 -5.56 3.67 24.38
N GLY A 49 -5.85 2.69 25.24
CA GLY A 49 -7.09 1.90 25.21
C GLY A 49 -7.07 0.81 24.13
N GLY A 50 -7.38 -0.43 24.53
CA GLY A 50 -7.27 -1.61 23.65
C GLY A 50 -8.14 -1.53 22.38
N ASP A 51 -9.33 -0.93 22.48
CA ASP A 51 -10.25 -0.79 21.34
C ASP A 51 -9.71 0.15 20.26
N ALA A 52 -9.08 1.27 20.64
CA ALA A 52 -8.48 2.22 19.69
C ALA A 52 -7.27 1.62 18.98
N ILE A 53 -6.43 0.88 19.71
CA ILE A 53 -5.28 0.16 19.17
C ILE A 53 -5.73 -0.86 18.12
N ASN A 54 -6.74 -1.67 18.45
CA ASN A 54 -7.29 -2.65 17.52
C ASN A 54 -7.94 -1.99 16.29
N ALA A 55 -8.75 -0.96 16.50
CA ALA A 55 -9.42 -0.24 15.41
C ALA A 55 -8.42 0.38 14.44
N GLY A 56 -7.42 1.11 14.94
CA GLY A 56 -6.42 1.76 14.10
C GLY A 56 -5.51 0.76 13.36
N PHE A 57 -5.14 -0.36 14.00
CA PHE A 57 -4.42 -1.43 13.31
C PHE A 57 -5.24 -2.03 12.16
N LEU A 58 -6.55 -2.26 12.40
CA LEU A 58 -7.46 -2.82 11.40
C LEU A 58 -7.67 -1.88 10.21
N ILE A 59 -7.76 -0.57 10.47
CA ILE A 59 -7.81 0.47 9.43
C ILE A 59 -6.56 0.44 8.56
N ALA A 60 -5.37 0.41 9.17
CA ALA A 60 -4.11 0.36 8.43
C ALA A 60 -3.98 -0.92 7.60
N LEU A 61 -4.32 -2.07 8.18
CA LEU A 61 -4.21 -3.37 7.53
C LEU A 61 -5.20 -3.51 6.37
N VAL A 62 -6.48 -3.27 6.62
CA VAL A 62 -7.55 -3.45 5.62
C VAL A 62 -7.50 -2.33 4.59
N GLY A 63 -7.36 -1.08 5.02
CA GLY A 63 -7.23 0.06 4.13
C GLY A 63 -6.01 -0.07 3.23
N GLY A 64 -4.83 -0.32 3.80
CA GLY A 64 -3.60 -0.53 3.04
C GLY A 64 -3.67 -1.72 2.09
N GLY A 65 -4.16 -2.86 2.57
CA GLY A 65 -4.28 -4.09 1.76
C GLY A 65 -5.26 -3.96 0.60
N VAL A 66 -6.45 -3.39 0.83
CA VAL A 66 -7.45 -3.18 -0.23
C VAL A 66 -6.93 -2.20 -1.27
N LEU A 67 -6.30 -1.10 -0.85
CA LEU A 67 -5.73 -0.11 -1.77
C LEU A 67 -4.61 -0.71 -2.62
N PHE A 68 -3.70 -1.49 -2.02
CA PHE A 68 -2.67 -2.23 -2.74
C PHE A 68 -3.25 -3.18 -3.79
N LEU A 69 -4.31 -3.93 -3.45
CA LEU A 69 -4.97 -4.82 -4.40
C LEU A 69 -5.59 -4.05 -5.57
N ILE A 70 -6.29 -2.95 -5.30
CA ILE A 70 -6.91 -2.11 -6.34
C ILE A 70 -5.83 -1.56 -7.27
N THR A 71 -4.75 -1.00 -6.74
CA THR A 71 -3.69 -0.41 -7.58
C THR A 71 -2.93 -1.46 -8.37
N THR A 72 -2.70 -2.64 -7.80
CA THR A 72 -2.12 -3.79 -8.50
C THR A 72 -3.00 -4.25 -9.66
N ILE A 73 -4.31 -4.40 -9.44
CA ILE A 73 -5.26 -4.80 -10.50
C ILE A 73 -5.30 -3.75 -11.62
N VAL A 74 -5.38 -2.47 -11.26
CA VAL A 74 -5.35 -1.36 -12.24
C VAL A 74 -4.05 -1.40 -13.04
N TYR A 75 -2.92 -1.67 -12.40
CA TYR A 75 -1.64 -1.78 -13.08
C TYR A 75 -1.60 -2.96 -14.06
N LEU A 76 -2.00 -4.16 -13.63
CA LEU A 76 -2.07 -5.35 -14.48
C LEU A 76 -3.02 -5.16 -15.68
N ALA A 77 -4.20 -4.57 -15.46
CA ALA A 77 -5.16 -4.27 -16.51
C ALA A 77 -4.56 -3.34 -17.59
N ARG A 78 -3.70 -2.39 -17.19
CA ARG A 78 -3.02 -1.49 -18.13
C ARG A 78 -1.95 -2.19 -18.96
N ILE A 79 -1.18 -3.10 -18.35
CA ILE A 79 -0.21 -3.95 -19.08
C ILE A 79 -0.94 -4.81 -20.11
N ILE A 80 -2.08 -5.41 -19.73
CA ILE A 80 -2.91 -6.22 -20.64
C ILE A 80 -3.43 -5.37 -21.81
N ALA A 81 -3.89 -4.15 -21.52
CA ALA A 81 -4.37 -3.21 -22.54
C ALA A 81 -3.27 -2.57 -23.40
N GLY A 82 -1.99 -2.81 -23.10
CA GLY A 82 -0.84 -2.27 -23.84
C GLY A 82 -0.71 -0.74 -23.78
N ARG A 83 -1.29 -0.10 -22.75
CA ARG A 83 -1.26 1.36 -22.60
C ARG A 83 -0.07 1.76 -21.73
N ARG A 84 0.95 2.36 -22.34
CA ARG A 84 2.04 2.99 -21.58
C ARG A 84 1.53 4.23 -20.86
N SER A 85 1.69 4.28 -19.55
CA SER A 85 1.59 5.53 -18.81
C SER A 85 2.82 5.67 -17.95
N TRP A 86 3.69 6.56 -18.38
CA TRP A 86 4.71 7.08 -17.51
C TRP A 86 4.13 8.33 -16.82
N PRO A 87 4.22 8.44 -15.48
CA PRO A 87 4.87 7.50 -14.56
C PRO A 87 3.97 6.31 -14.18
N ALA A 88 4.62 5.19 -13.79
CA ALA A 88 3.94 4.06 -13.17
C ALA A 88 3.11 4.55 -11.97
N PRO A 89 1.89 4.04 -11.75
CA PRO A 89 0.97 4.61 -10.78
C PRO A 89 1.45 4.34 -9.32
N LEU A 90 2.28 5.24 -8.78
CA LEU A 90 2.68 5.26 -7.35
C LEU A 90 1.54 5.65 -6.39
N TRP A 91 0.32 5.79 -6.93
CA TRP A 91 -0.88 6.06 -6.15
C TRP A 91 -1.14 4.96 -5.12
N GLY A 92 -0.73 3.73 -5.39
CA GLY A 92 -0.82 2.61 -4.45
C GLY A 92 -0.05 2.91 -3.17
N THR A 93 1.24 3.23 -3.30
CA THR A 93 2.07 3.65 -2.18
C THR A 93 1.47 4.83 -1.42
N PHE A 94 1.06 5.91 -2.12
CA PHE A 94 0.54 7.11 -1.46
C PHE A 94 -0.73 6.84 -0.64
N LEU A 95 -1.68 6.10 -1.23
CA LEU A 95 -2.94 5.78 -0.57
C LEU A 95 -2.72 4.79 0.58
N MET A 96 -1.82 3.82 0.40
CA MET A 96 -1.44 2.88 1.46
C MET A 96 -0.78 3.61 2.64
N SER A 97 0.15 4.53 2.37
CA SER A 97 0.77 5.38 3.40
C SER A 97 -0.28 6.23 4.14
N ALA A 98 -1.27 6.77 3.44
CA ALA A 98 -2.36 7.51 4.07
C ALA A 98 -3.18 6.61 5.01
N ALA A 99 -3.54 5.39 4.59
CA ALA A 99 -4.25 4.44 5.43
C ALA A 99 -3.44 4.03 6.67
N ILE A 100 -2.14 3.82 6.51
CA ILE A 100 -1.19 3.53 7.60
C ILE A 100 -1.14 4.70 8.59
N LEU A 101 -1.02 5.93 8.09
CA LEU A 101 -0.99 7.14 8.94
C LEU A 101 -2.30 7.35 9.69
N VAL A 102 -3.45 7.11 9.04
CA VAL A 102 -4.76 7.17 9.71
C VAL A 102 -4.86 6.11 10.79
N GLY A 103 -4.46 4.86 10.49
CA GLY A 103 -4.43 3.79 11.48
C GLY A 103 -3.55 4.14 12.68
N TYR A 104 -2.33 4.62 12.43
CA TYR A 104 -1.44 5.13 13.48
C TYR A 104 -2.10 6.22 14.34
N ALA A 105 -2.71 7.22 13.71
CA ALA A 105 -3.32 8.35 14.41
C ALA A 105 -4.45 7.89 15.36
N VAL A 106 -5.28 6.94 14.91
CA VAL A 106 -6.31 6.32 15.76
C VAL A 106 -5.68 5.52 16.91
N MET A 107 -4.64 4.72 16.66
CA MET A 107 -3.95 3.96 17.71
C MET A 107 -3.27 4.86 18.75
N ALA A 108 -2.79 6.03 18.33
CA ALA A 108 -2.15 7.03 19.18
C ALA A 108 -3.14 7.94 19.93
N GLY A 109 -4.45 7.76 19.71
CA GLY A 109 -5.49 8.60 20.31
C GLY A 109 -5.50 10.05 19.80
N ALA A 110 -4.96 10.29 18.60
CA ALA A 110 -4.99 11.60 17.94
C ALA A 110 -6.30 11.87 17.18
N LEU A 111 -7.11 10.82 16.96
CA LEU A 111 -8.44 10.81 16.34
C LEU A 111 -9.35 9.90 17.17
#